data_AF-J7S6X5-F1
#
_entry.id   AF-J7S6X5-F1
#
_cell.length_a   1.000
_cell.length_b   1.000
_cell.length_c   1.000
_cell.angle_alpha   90.00
_cell.angle_beta   90.00
_cell.angle_gamma   90.00
#
_symmetry.space_group_name_H-M   'P 1'
#
loop_
_entity.id
_entity.type
_entity.pdbx_description
1 polymer ?
#
loop_
_entity_poly.entity_id
_entity_poly.type
_entity_poly.pdbx_seq_one_letter_code
_entity_poly.pdbx_strand_id
1 'polypeptide(L)'
;MTTAKCSFKECGCNIIAVDYSKLVYLPAAVLDDYQLMQSTKSTDVDVNTKGPNTPFTLVTDVWAFDNIGVSKDIPPSIAPETGSQYTFQYENDQWDLVKCVKYMICAECDRGPIGMVCQIMTPDKSEEQMVYMLSLQSVQV
;
A
#
# COMPACT_ATOMS: atom_id res chain seq x y z
N MET A 1 4.14 5.04 -19.15
CA MET A 1 4.25 4.68 -17.74
C MET A 1 3.70 5.83 -16.93
N THR A 2 2.77 5.56 -16.03
CA THR A 2 2.17 6.58 -15.17
C THR A 2 3.00 6.69 -13.89
N THR A 3 3.30 7.89 -13.44
CA THR A 3 4.09 8.11 -12.21
C THR A 3 3.15 8.49 -11.08
N ALA A 4 3.14 7.70 -10.01
CA ALA A 4 2.45 8.05 -8.78
C ALA A 4 3.19 9.17 -8.06
N LYS A 5 2.46 10.17 -7.58
CA LYS A 5 2.98 11.35 -6.90
C LYS A 5 2.33 11.57 -5.55
N CYS A 6 3.03 12.27 -4.67
CA CYS A 6 2.49 12.68 -3.38
C CYS A 6 1.23 13.57 -3.57
N SER A 7 0.11 13.21 -2.94
CA SER A 7 -1.20 13.90 -3.10
C SER A 7 -1.28 15.27 -2.43
N PHE A 8 -0.29 15.65 -1.62
CA PHE A 8 -0.31 16.93 -0.91
C PHE A 8 0.02 18.09 -1.84
N LYS A 9 -0.85 19.12 -1.82
CA LYS A 9 -0.89 20.26 -2.76
C LYS A 9 0.46 20.96 -3.00
N GLU A 10 1.32 21.01 -1.98
CA GLU A 10 2.62 21.71 -2.04
C GLU A 10 3.81 20.77 -2.23
N CYS A 11 3.59 19.45 -2.25
CA CYS A 11 4.66 18.47 -2.39
C CYS A 11 4.74 17.92 -3.82
N GLY A 12 3.80 17.06 -4.23
CA GLY A 12 3.75 16.53 -5.59
C GLY A 12 5.00 15.76 -6.04
N CYS A 13 5.89 15.35 -5.13
CA CYS A 13 7.09 14.59 -5.48
C CYS A 13 6.72 13.24 -6.09
N ASN A 14 7.63 12.70 -6.90
CA ASN A 14 7.46 11.37 -7.48
C ASN A 14 7.63 10.30 -6.39
N ILE A 15 6.72 9.34 -6.33
CA ILE A 15 6.78 8.22 -5.38
C ILE A 15 7.33 6.98 -6.08
N ILE A 16 6.76 6.62 -7.24
CA ILE A 16 7.14 5.43 -8.02
C ILE A 16 6.56 5.53 -9.44
N ALA A 17 7.22 4.89 -10.41
CA ALA A 17 6.60 4.56 -11.70
C ALA A 17 5.67 3.35 -11.52
N VAL A 18 4.36 3.53 -11.74
CA VAL A 18 3.37 2.48 -11.49
C VAL A 18 3.51 1.36 -12.52
N ASP A 19 3.80 0.15 -12.02
CA ASP A 19 3.73 -1.09 -12.77
C ASP A 19 2.36 -1.75 -12.54
N TYR A 20 1.47 -1.57 -13.52
CA TYR A 20 0.11 -2.09 -13.45
C TYR A 20 0.03 -3.63 -13.43
N SER A 21 1.10 -4.34 -13.81
CA SER A 21 1.17 -5.80 -13.70
C SER A 21 1.32 -6.28 -12.25
N LYS A 22 1.72 -5.38 -11.35
CA LYS A 22 1.90 -5.66 -9.91
C LYS A 22 0.77 -5.12 -9.04
N LEU A 23 -0.39 -4.83 -9.65
CA LEU A 23 -1.56 -4.43 -8.89
C LEU A 23 -2.14 -5.62 -8.12
N VAL A 24 -2.43 -5.36 -6.85
CA VAL A 24 -3.22 -6.23 -6.01
C VAL A 24 -4.41 -5.47 -5.47
N TYR A 25 -5.48 -6.19 -5.19
CA TYR A 25 -6.74 -5.62 -4.73
C TYR A 25 -7.06 -6.21 -3.36
N LEU A 26 -7.19 -5.32 -2.38
CA LEU A 26 -7.59 -5.65 -1.01
C LEU A 26 -8.97 -5.06 -0.73
N PRO A 27 -9.73 -5.58 0.24
CA PRO A 27 -10.96 -4.94 0.67
C PRO A 27 -10.74 -3.49 1.08
N ALA A 28 -11.69 -2.61 0.76
CA ALA A 28 -11.59 -1.18 1.06
C ALA A 28 -11.41 -0.88 2.55
N ALA A 29 -11.89 -1.77 3.44
CA ALA A 29 -11.71 -1.71 4.88
C ALA A 29 -10.23 -1.62 5.32
N VAL A 30 -9.29 -2.15 4.53
CA VAL A 30 -7.84 -2.00 4.80
C VAL A 30 -7.43 -0.53 4.94
N LEU A 31 -8.04 0.37 4.18
CA LEU A 31 -7.68 1.79 4.24
C LEU A 31 -8.00 2.38 5.61
N ASP A 32 -9.16 2.02 6.18
CA ASP A 32 -9.62 2.54 7.47
C ASP A 32 -8.91 1.80 8.62
N ASP A 33 -8.80 0.48 8.55
CA ASP A 33 -8.15 -0.37 9.57
C ASP A 33 -6.69 0.02 9.80
N TYR A 34 -5.97 0.37 8.73
CA TYR A 34 -4.58 0.81 8.77
C TYR A 34 -4.42 2.33 8.68
N GLN A 35 -5.53 3.09 8.77
CA GLN A 35 -5.54 4.55 8.79
C GLN A 35 -4.74 5.18 7.63
N LEU A 36 -4.83 4.56 6.44
CA LEU A 36 -4.17 5.05 5.25
C LEU A 36 -4.87 6.31 4.75
N MET A 37 -4.07 7.26 4.29
CA MET A 37 -4.58 8.50 3.73
C MET A 37 -5.40 8.24 2.48
N GLN A 38 -6.46 9.02 2.27
CA GLN A 38 -7.26 8.96 1.06
C GLN A 38 -7.16 10.31 0.36
N SER A 39 -6.69 10.31 -0.89
CA SER A 39 -6.63 11.51 -1.71
C SER A 39 -8.05 12.01 -1.98
N THR A 40 -8.29 13.30 -1.75
CA THR A 40 -9.59 13.94 -2.04
C THR A 40 -9.79 14.22 -3.52
N LYS A 41 -8.76 14.04 -4.35
CA LYS A 41 -8.86 14.16 -5.81
C LYS A 41 -9.04 12.77 -6.39
N SER A 42 -10.24 12.51 -6.90
CA SER A 42 -10.59 11.29 -7.64
C SER A 42 -9.51 10.97 -8.67
N THR A 43 -8.85 9.83 -8.52
CA THR A 43 -7.87 9.33 -9.49
C THR A 43 -8.61 8.76 -10.71
N ASP A 44 -8.01 8.88 -11.90
CA ASP A 44 -8.53 8.36 -13.18
C ASP A 44 -8.52 6.82 -13.25
N VAL A 45 -8.14 6.15 -12.16
CA VAL A 45 -8.30 4.70 -11.95
C VAL A 45 -9.73 4.42 -11.47
N ASP A 46 -10.73 4.72 -12.30
CA ASP A 46 -12.18 4.51 -12.05
C ASP A 46 -12.58 4.41 -10.56
N VAL A 47 -12.23 5.44 -9.77
CA VAL A 47 -12.49 5.53 -8.32
C VAL A 47 -13.97 5.82 -8.03
N ASN A 48 -14.81 5.89 -9.06
CA ASN A 48 -16.26 5.84 -8.92
C ASN A 48 -16.78 4.43 -8.65
N THR A 49 -15.92 3.41 -8.73
CA THR A 49 -16.22 2.14 -8.08
C THR A 49 -15.91 2.32 -6.60
N LYS A 50 -16.91 2.74 -5.81
CA LYS A 50 -17.08 2.27 -4.42
C LYS A 50 -17.31 0.74 -4.45
N GLY A 51 -16.38 0.02 -5.06
CA GLY A 51 -16.35 -1.43 -5.07
C GLY A 51 -15.89 -1.91 -3.70
N PRO A 52 -16.04 -3.20 -3.42
CA PRO A 52 -15.58 -3.77 -2.16
C PRO A 52 -14.05 -3.67 -2.00
N ASN A 53 -13.29 -3.38 -3.07
CA ASN A 53 -11.84 -3.47 -3.10
C ASN A 53 -11.15 -2.14 -3.50
N THR A 54 -9.91 -1.97 -3.04
CA THR A 54 -9.02 -0.84 -3.33
C THR A 54 -7.69 -1.32 -3.92
N PRO A 55 -7.13 -0.62 -4.93
CA PRO A 55 -5.88 -1.02 -5.58
C PRO A 55 -4.64 -0.61 -4.79
N PHE A 56 -3.70 -1.55 -4.69
CA PHE A 56 -2.35 -1.34 -4.21
C PHE A 56 -1.34 -1.75 -5.28
N THR A 57 -0.21 -1.05 -5.35
CA THR A 57 0.98 -1.56 -6.05
C THR A 57 1.82 -2.35 -5.06
N LEU A 58 2.04 -3.65 -5.34
CA LEU A 58 2.91 -4.51 -4.56
C LEU A 58 4.35 -4.38 -5.08
N VAL A 59 5.28 -4.13 -4.17
CA VAL A 59 6.70 -3.94 -4.49
C VAL A 59 7.54 -4.74 -3.50
N THR A 60 8.51 -5.51 -4.01
CA THR A 60 9.43 -6.31 -3.19
C THR A 60 10.76 -5.63 -2.93
N ASP A 61 11.17 -4.69 -3.81
CA ASP A 61 12.41 -3.94 -3.70
C ASP A 61 12.15 -2.46 -3.40
N VAL A 62 12.67 -2.00 -2.27
CA VAL A 62 12.53 -0.59 -1.83
C VAL A 62 13.17 0.39 -2.81
N TRP A 63 14.20 -0.04 -3.56
CA TRP A 63 14.89 0.81 -4.53
C TRP A 63 14.07 1.12 -5.79
N ALA A 64 12.91 0.48 -5.94
CA ALA A 64 11.95 0.84 -7.00
C ALA A 64 11.23 2.17 -6.72
N PHE A 65 11.27 2.67 -5.48
CA PHE A 65 10.65 3.95 -5.10
C PHE A 65 11.62 5.11 -5.30
N ASP A 66 11.09 6.24 -5.76
CA ASP A 66 11.86 7.47 -5.93
C ASP A 66 12.00 8.24 -4.59
N ASN A 67 10.89 8.49 -3.89
CA ASN A 67 10.86 9.33 -2.68
C ASN A 67 9.91 8.80 -1.60
N ILE A 68 10.29 7.72 -0.91
CA ILE A 68 9.55 7.22 0.25
C ILE A 68 10.38 7.27 1.54
N GLY A 69 9.70 7.58 2.63
CA GLY A 69 10.15 7.30 3.99
C GLY A 69 9.37 6.13 4.58
N VAL A 70 9.92 5.52 5.62
CA VAL A 70 9.21 4.51 6.42
C VAL A 70 9.19 4.92 7.88
N SER A 71 8.10 4.63 8.58
CA SER A 71 7.97 4.93 10.00
C SER A 71 8.87 4.05 10.86
N LYS A 72 8.89 4.37 12.16
CA LYS A 72 9.26 3.39 13.20
C LYS A 72 8.29 2.20 13.16
N ASP A 73 8.70 1.09 13.76
CA ASP A 73 7.88 -0.10 13.84
C ASP A 73 6.55 0.19 14.53
N ILE A 74 5.46 -0.35 13.97
CA ILE A 74 4.13 -0.24 14.54
C ILE A 74 4.08 -1.11 15.80
N PRO A 75 3.78 -0.54 16.98
CA PRO A 75 3.67 -1.33 18.21
C PRO A 75 2.53 -2.36 18.08
N PRO A 76 2.69 -3.56 18.67
CA PRO A 76 1.64 -4.59 18.66
C PRO A 76 0.29 -4.12 19.24
N SER A 77 0.29 -3.09 20.10
CA SER A 77 -0.91 -2.51 20.69
C SER A 77 -1.72 -1.61 19.74
N ILE A 78 -1.15 -1.24 18.59
CA ILE A 78 -1.75 -0.33 17.59
C ILE A 78 -2.00 -1.07 16.27
N ALA A 79 -1.26 -2.15 16.00
CA ALA A 79 -1.53 -3.01 14.87
C ALA A 79 -2.93 -3.65 15.03
N PRO A 80 -3.78 -3.67 13.98
CA PRO A 80 -5.00 -4.47 14.01
C PRO A 80 -4.64 -5.92 14.36
N GLU A 81 -5.49 -6.58 15.17
CA GLU A 81 -5.16 -7.87 15.77
C GLU A 81 -4.61 -8.85 14.72
N THR A 82 -3.37 -9.29 14.94
CA THR A 82 -2.59 -10.10 14.00
C THR A 82 -3.19 -11.50 13.87
N GLY A 83 -3.91 -11.69 12.77
CA GLY A 83 -4.36 -12.94 12.17
C GLY A 83 -4.70 -12.66 10.70
N SER A 84 -4.93 -13.68 9.87
CA SER A 84 -5.25 -13.58 8.44
C SER A 84 -6.56 -12.80 8.18
N GLN A 85 -6.57 -11.49 8.38
CA GLN A 85 -7.76 -10.65 8.17
C GLN A 85 -7.95 -10.31 6.69
N TYR A 86 -6.86 -10.35 5.91
CA TYR A 86 -6.90 -10.00 4.50
C TYR A 86 -6.14 -10.99 3.63
N THR A 87 -6.78 -11.39 2.54
CA THR A 87 -6.18 -12.18 1.48
C THR A 87 -6.30 -11.42 0.16
N PHE A 88 -5.37 -11.66 -0.75
CA PHE A 88 -5.36 -11.02 -2.07
C PHE A 88 -4.79 -11.97 -3.13
N GLN A 89 -5.13 -11.73 -4.38
CA GLN A 89 -4.60 -12.46 -5.53
C GLN A 89 -3.35 -11.76 -6.05
N TYR A 90 -2.28 -12.53 -6.27
CA TYR A 90 -1.03 -12.06 -6.88
C TYR A 90 -0.39 -13.20 -7.66
N GLU A 91 -0.04 -12.96 -8.93
CA GLU A 91 0.57 -13.96 -9.84
C GLU A 91 -0.23 -15.28 -10.01
N ASN A 92 -1.56 -15.20 -9.90
CA ASN A 92 -2.54 -16.31 -9.93
C ASN A 92 -2.64 -17.14 -8.65
N ASP A 93 -1.92 -16.77 -7.60
CA ASP A 93 -2.03 -17.41 -6.30
C ASP A 93 -2.71 -16.51 -5.27
N GLN A 94 -3.29 -17.12 -4.24
CA GLN A 94 -3.83 -16.42 -3.09
C GLN A 94 -2.75 -16.26 -2.01
N TRP A 95 -2.54 -15.02 -1.59
CA TRP A 95 -1.58 -14.64 -0.55
C TRP A 95 -2.30 -14.11 0.68
N ASP A 96 -1.71 -14.30 1.85
CA ASP A 96 -2.24 -13.77 3.10
C ASP A 96 -1.42 -12.56 3.56
N LEU A 97 -2.09 -11.46 3.91
CA LEU A 97 -1.47 -10.35 4.62
C LEU A 97 -1.34 -10.73 6.11
N VAL A 98 -0.12 -10.97 6.58
CA VAL A 98 0.15 -11.45 7.94
C VAL A 98 0.13 -10.31 8.94
N LYS A 99 0.93 -9.27 8.67
CA LYS A 99 0.98 -8.07 9.52
C LYS A 99 1.54 -6.86 8.79
N CYS A 100 1.07 -5.67 9.18
CA CYS A 100 1.73 -4.41 8.86
C CYS A 100 2.82 -4.13 9.89
N VAL A 101 4.05 -3.87 9.44
CA VAL A 101 5.22 -3.64 10.29
C VAL A 101 5.56 -2.16 10.38
N LYS A 102 5.43 -1.42 9.27
CA LYS A 102 5.72 0.02 9.19
C LYS A 102 4.74 0.70 8.25
N TYR A 103 4.53 1.99 8.45
CA TYR A 103 3.85 2.84 7.49
C TYR A 103 4.83 3.44 6.50
N MET A 104 4.40 3.56 5.24
CA MET A 104 5.11 4.33 4.23
C MET A 104 4.62 5.77 4.25
N ILE A 105 5.54 6.73 4.14
CA ILE A 105 5.26 8.17 4.11
C ILE A 105 5.98 8.80 2.91
N CYS A 106 5.56 9.99 2.51
CA CYS A 106 6.31 10.80 1.56
C CYS A 106 7.64 11.25 2.18
N ALA A 107 8.78 10.98 1.52
CA ALA A 107 10.10 11.38 2.03
C ALA A 107 10.33 12.90 2.03
N GLU A 108 9.63 13.64 1.16
CA GLU A 108 9.87 15.08 0.96
C GLU A 108 9.07 15.95 1.93
N CYS A 109 7.86 15.52 2.32
CA CYS A 109 6.99 16.31 3.18
C CYS A 109 6.65 15.63 4.51
N ASP A 110 7.18 14.43 4.76
CA ASP A 110 6.96 13.62 5.97
C ASP A 110 5.48 13.31 6.27
N ARG A 111 4.62 13.36 5.25
CA ARG A 111 3.18 13.10 5.40
C ARG A 111 2.79 11.72 4.87
N GLY A 112 1.84 11.10 5.57
CA GLY A 112 1.28 9.80 5.27
C GLY A 112 0.34 9.36 6.41
N PRO A 113 -0.03 8.07 6.48
CA PRO A 113 0.48 6.95 5.69
C PRO A 113 -0.02 6.93 4.23
N ILE A 114 0.87 6.70 3.28
CA ILE A 114 0.53 6.51 1.85
C ILE A 114 0.55 5.03 1.43
N GLY A 115 0.98 4.15 2.33
CA GLY A 115 1.13 2.72 2.11
C GLY A 115 1.67 2.03 3.34
N MET A 116 2.01 0.76 3.19
CA MET A 116 2.41 -0.12 4.28
C MET A 116 3.61 -0.97 3.89
N VAL A 117 4.48 -1.25 4.86
CA VAL A 117 5.47 -2.31 4.78
C VAL A 117 4.92 -3.50 5.56
N CYS A 118 4.71 -4.61 4.87
CA CYS A 118 3.95 -5.75 5.37
C CYS A 118 4.76 -7.03 5.32
N GLN A 119 4.45 -7.97 6.22
CA GLN A 119 4.74 -9.38 5.98
C GLN A 119 3.54 -10.02 5.30
N ILE A 120 3.82 -10.82 4.28
CA ILE A 120 2.85 -11.66 3.60
C ILE A 120 3.30 -13.12 3.62
N MET A 121 2.35 -14.05 3.68
CA MET A 121 2.61 -15.48 3.68
C MET A 121 2.46 -16.03 2.27
N THR A 122 3.39 -16.89 1.85
CA THR A 122 3.32 -17.61 0.58
C THR A 122 2.08 -18.51 0.51
N PRO A 123 1.58 -18.82 -0.70
CA PRO A 123 0.36 -19.64 -0.87
C PRO A 123 0.46 -21.03 -0.21
N ASP A 124 1.66 -21.61 -0.20
CA ASP A 124 1.97 -22.90 0.42
C ASP A 124 2.23 -22.80 1.93
N LYS A 125 2.19 -21.59 2.49
CA LYS A 125 2.42 -21.27 3.90
C LYS A 125 3.78 -21.71 4.43
N SER A 126 4.77 -21.80 3.54
CA SER A 126 6.12 -22.23 3.91
C SER A 126 7.02 -21.06 4.32
N GLU A 127 6.74 -19.85 3.84
CA GLU A 127 7.60 -18.68 4.02
C GLU A 127 6.82 -17.38 4.19
N GLU A 128 7.32 -16.50 5.05
CA GLU A 128 6.90 -15.10 5.15
C GLU A 128 7.89 -14.21 4.40
N GLN A 129 7.37 -13.31 3.57
CA GLN A 129 8.19 -12.30 2.89
C GLN A 129 7.77 -10.88 3.26
N MET A 130 8.74 -9.98 3.29
CA MET A 130 8.51 -8.53 3.48
C MET A 130 8.23 -7.87 2.13
N VAL A 131 7.14 -7.12 2.05
CA VAL A 131 6.75 -6.36 0.86
C VAL A 131 6.31 -4.95 1.21
N TYR A 132 6.29 -4.09 0.20
CA TYR A 132 5.76 -2.73 0.26
C TYR A 132 4.46 -2.69 -0.53
N MET A 133 3.39 -2.19 0.10
CA MET A 133 2.07 -2.04 -0.52
C MET A 133 1.71 -0.56 -0.55
N LEU A 134 1.90 0.07 -1.71
CA LEU A 134 1.52 1.47 -1.91
C LEU A 134 0.04 1.56 -2.28
N SER A 135 -0.76 2.28 -1.49
CA SER A 135 -2.17 2.51 -1.80
C SER A 135 -2.29 3.53 -2.92
N LEU A 136 -2.87 3.13 -4.06
CA LEU A 136 -3.10 4.07 -5.16
C LEU A 136 -4.24 5.06 -4.88
N GLN A 137 -4.99 4.87 -3.79
CA GLN A 137 -5.92 5.87 -3.28
C GLN A 137 -5.24 6.96 -2.45
N SER A 138 -4.03 6.71 -1.94
CA SER A 138 -3.30 7.67 -1.10
C SER A 138 -2.42 8.63 -1.91
N VAL A 139 -2.15 8.29 -3.18
CA VAL A 139 -1.27 9.04 -4.11
C VAL A 139 -2.06 9.60 -5.30
N GLN A 140 -1.47 10.57 -6.00
CA GLN A 140 -1.97 11.06 -7.27
C GLN A 140 -1.33 10.23 -8.39
N VAL A 141 -2.14 9.48 -9.13
CA VAL A 141 -1.74 8.69 -10.30
C VAL A 141 -2.27 9.36 -11.55
#